data_AF-A0A6G3WTZ4-F1
#
_entry.id   AF-A0A6G3WTZ4-F1
#
_cell.length_a   1.000
_cell.length_b   1.000
_cell.length_c   1.000
_cell.angle_alpha   90.00
_cell.angle_beta   90.00
_cell.angle_gamma   90.00
#
_symmetry.space_group_name_H-M   'P 1'
#
loop_
_entity.id
_entity.type
_entity.pdbx_description
1 polymer ?
#
loop_
_entity_poly.entity_id
_entity_poly.type
_entity_poly.pdbx_seq_one_letter_code
_entity_poly.pdbx_strand_id
1 'polypeptide(L)'
;VQGQQDFIADCEKNSGSELPFVGTTNAARDMDLMRTVLGDDQLHYFGISYGTELGGVYAHLFPDKVGRAVFDAVVDPTKDAE
;
A
#
# COMPACT_ATOMS: atom_id res chain seq x y z
N VAL A 1 26.33 -6.15 -9.26
CA VAL A 1 26.44 -6.38 -7.81
C VAL A 1 26.90 -5.12 -7.09
N GLN A 2 28.05 -4.51 -7.42
CA GLN A 2 28.50 -3.27 -6.75
C GLN A 2 27.49 -2.11 -6.87
N GLY A 3 27.04 -1.78 -8.10
CA GLY A 3 26.08 -0.69 -8.28
C GLY A 3 24.71 -0.88 -7.59
N GLN A 4 24.33 -2.12 -7.27
CA GLN A 4 23.11 -2.38 -6.48
C GLN A 4 23.35 -2.11 -4.99
N GLN A 5 24.53 -2.50 -4.48
CA GLN A 5 24.93 -2.21 -3.10
C GLN A 5 25.09 -0.71 -2.88
N ASP A 6 25.67 0.00 -3.84
CA ASP A 6 25.81 1.47 -3.78
C ASP A 6 24.43 2.16 -3.77
N PHE A 7 23.50 1.70 -4.61
CA PHE A 7 22.12 2.20 -4.64
C PHE A 7 21.38 1.98 -3.31
N ILE A 8 21.48 0.77 -2.73
CA ILE A 8 20.87 0.46 -1.42
C ILE A 8 21.48 1.34 -0.33
N ALA A 9 22.81 1.48 -0.30
CA ALA A 9 23.51 2.32 0.68
C ALA A 9 23.09 3.80 0.58
N ASP A 10 22.85 4.31 -0.64
CA ASP A 10 22.32 5.66 -0.83
C ASP A 10 20.88 5.79 -0.29
N CYS A 11 20.01 4.79 -0.48
CA CYS A 11 18.69 4.79 0.14
C CYS A 11 18.78 4.78 1.68
N GLU A 12 19.61 3.93 2.25
CA GLU A 12 19.81 3.84 3.72
C GLU A 12 20.37 5.14 4.29
N LYS A 13 21.36 5.74 3.62
CA LYS A 13 21.99 6.99 4.04
C LYS A 13 21.02 8.17 4.01
N ASN A 14 20.16 8.24 3.00
CA ASN A 14 19.29 9.40 2.78
C ASN A 14 17.90 9.24 3.40
N SER A 15 17.44 8.03 3.71
CA SER A 15 16.07 7.76 4.18
C SER A 15 15.96 6.62 5.19
N GLY A 16 17.06 6.24 5.85
CA GLY A 16 17.11 5.06 6.71
C GLY A 16 16.07 5.05 7.84
N SER A 17 15.68 6.21 8.38
CA SER A 17 14.63 6.32 9.39
C SER A 17 13.23 6.07 8.84
N GLU A 18 13.00 6.34 7.55
CA GLU A 18 11.71 6.26 6.89
C GLU A 18 11.48 4.88 6.24
N LEU A 19 12.55 4.19 5.81
CA LEU A 19 12.47 2.91 5.10
C LEU A 19 11.52 1.87 5.76
N PRO A 20 11.45 1.72 7.09
CA PRO A 20 10.51 0.78 7.71
C PRO A 20 9.02 1.13 7.53
N PHE A 21 8.71 2.35 7.12
CA PHE A 21 7.35 2.91 7.14
C PHE A 21 6.75 3.16 5.75
N VAL A 22 7.46 2.86 4.66
CA VAL A 22 7.02 3.18 3.28
C VAL A 22 6.34 2.03 2.52
N GLY A 23 6.10 0.88 3.16
CA GLY A 23 5.46 -0.28 2.51
C GLY A 23 3.92 -0.20 2.37
N THR A 24 3.34 -1.06 1.53
CA THR A 24 1.91 -1.13 1.20
C THR A 24 0.99 -1.22 2.43
N THR A 25 1.40 -2.00 3.44
CA THR A 25 0.65 -2.16 4.69
C THR A 25 0.51 -0.83 5.46
N ASN A 26 1.53 0.03 5.44
CA ASN A 26 1.46 1.33 6.10
C ASN A 26 0.54 2.27 5.32
N ALA A 27 0.67 2.32 3.99
CA ALA A 27 -0.22 3.09 3.14
C ALA A 27 -1.70 2.66 3.28
N ALA A 28 -1.98 1.37 3.47
CA ALA A 28 -3.34 0.88 3.73
C ALA A 28 -3.89 1.38 5.08
N ARG A 29 -3.05 1.51 6.12
CA ARG A 29 -3.47 2.12 7.40
C ARG A 29 -3.72 3.61 7.25
N ASP A 30 -2.92 4.29 6.42
CA ASP A 30 -3.14 5.70 6.10
C ASP A 30 -4.48 5.90 5.37
N MET A 31 -4.86 4.99 4.48
CA MET A 31 -6.19 4.99 3.85
C MET A 31 -7.33 4.87 4.88
N ASP A 32 -7.17 4.08 5.95
CA ASP A 32 -8.21 3.97 6.99
C ASP A 32 -8.30 5.24 7.85
N LEU A 33 -7.14 5.85 8.13
CA LEU A 33 -7.11 7.17 8.76
C LEU A 33 -7.82 8.19 7.88
N MET A 34 -7.52 8.24 6.58
CA MET A 34 -8.18 9.12 5.61
C MET A 34 -9.69 8.92 5.60
N ARG A 35 -10.17 7.66 5.49
CA ARG A 35 -11.60 7.32 5.59
C ARG A 35 -12.23 7.90 6.86
N THR A 36 -11.57 7.68 8.00
CA THR A 36 -12.05 8.12 9.31
C THR A 36 -12.14 9.64 9.43
N VAL A 37 -11.10 10.37 9.02
CA VAL A 37 -11.09 11.85 9.11
C VAL A 37 -12.05 12.51 8.13
N LEU A 38 -12.36 11.84 7.01
CA LEU A 38 -13.38 12.27 6.05
C LEU A 38 -14.81 11.94 6.51
N GLY A 39 -14.98 11.11 7.56
CA GLY A 39 -16.27 10.77 8.14
C GLY A 39 -17.02 9.65 7.43
N ASP A 40 -16.34 8.90 6.56
CA ASP A 40 -16.95 7.80 5.81
C ASP A 40 -17.02 6.53 6.67
N ASP A 41 -18.19 5.89 6.75
CA ASP A 41 -18.33 4.59 7.44
C ASP A 41 -17.57 3.47 6.74
N GLN A 42 -17.49 3.54 5.40
CA GLN A 42 -16.79 2.60 4.53
C GLN A 42 -16.03 3.34 3.43
N LEU A 43 -14.87 2.83 3.05
CA LEU A 43 -14.08 3.37 1.95
C LEU A 43 -14.62 2.88 0.60
N HIS A 44 -14.95 3.82 -0.28
CA HIS A 44 -15.23 3.56 -1.69
C HIS A 44 -13.97 3.77 -2.52
N TYR A 45 -13.44 2.71 -3.13
CA TYR A 45 -12.09 2.70 -3.68
C TYR A 45 -12.05 2.29 -5.15
N PHE A 46 -11.21 2.97 -5.93
CA PHE A 46 -10.85 2.57 -7.29
C PHE A 46 -9.33 2.46 -7.37
N GLY A 47 -8.83 1.24 -7.57
CA GLY A 47 -7.41 0.94 -7.66
C GLY A 47 -7.02 0.48 -9.06
N ILE A 48 -5.86 0.94 -9.53
CA ILE A 48 -5.29 0.53 -10.83
C ILE A 48 -3.86 0.04 -10.60
N SER A 49 -3.46 -1.06 -11.25
CA SER A 49 -2.09 -1.59 -11.17
C SER A 49 -1.68 -1.83 -9.71
N TYR A 50 -0.57 -1.30 -9.20
CA TYR A 50 -0.18 -1.38 -7.79
C TYR A 50 -1.29 -0.93 -6.82
N GLY A 51 -2.16 0.00 -7.23
CA GLY A 51 -3.35 0.37 -6.44
C GLY A 51 -4.29 -0.81 -6.15
N THR A 52 -4.28 -1.86 -6.98
CA THR A 52 -5.05 -3.08 -6.73
C THR A 52 -4.46 -3.92 -5.60
N GLU A 53 -3.13 -3.96 -5.46
CA GLU A 53 -2.47 -4.56 -4.30
C GLU A 53 -2.78 -3.74 -3.05
N LEU A 54 -2.61 -2.42 -3.11
CA LEU A 54 -2.91 -1.52 -2.00
C LEU A 54 -4.35 -1.66 -1.51
N GLY A 55 -5.32 -1.62 -2.41
CA GLY A 55 -6.73 -1.79 -2.03
C GLY A 55 -7.06 -3.22 -1.60
N GLY A 56 -6.35 -4.24 -2.11
CA GLY A 56 -6.43 -5.61 -1.62
C GLY A 56 -5.92 -5.76 -0.19
N VAL A 57 -4.76 -5.16 0.14
CA VAL A 57 -4.20 -5.10 1.49
C VAL A 57 -5.15 -4.34 2.42
N TYR A 58 -5.72 -3.20 2.00
CA TYR A 58 -6.74 -2.49 2.75
C TYR A 58 -7.95 -3.38 3.08
N ALA A 59 -8.48 -4.08 2.07
CA ALA A 59 -9.63 -4.96 2.25
C ALA A 59 -9.32 -6.15 3.14
N HIS A 60 -8.08 -6.63 3.16
CA HIS A 60 -7.65 -7.71 4.06
C HIS A 60 -7.53 -7.23 5.51
N LEU A 61 -6.97 -6.03 5.74
CA LEU A 61 -6.78 -5.47 7.08
C LEU A 61 -8.08 -4.94 7.70
N PHE A 62 -8.98 -4.39 6.89
CA PHE A 62 -10.20 -3.71 7.34
C PHE A 62 -11.46 -4.18 6.58
N PRO A 63 -11.78 -5.48 6.59
CA PRO A 63 -12.84 -6.04 5.74
C PRO A 63 -14.22 -5.40 5.96
N ASP A 64 -14.55 -5.03 7.20
CA ASP A 64 -15.83 -4.40 7.54
C ASP A 64 -15.92 -2.92 7.10
N LYS A 65 -14.81 -2.33 6.66
CA LYS A 65 -14.71 -0.92 6.23
C LYS A 65 -14.64 -0.76 4.72
N VAL A 66 -14.83 -1.83 3.96
CA VAL A 66 -14.82 -1.79 2.49
C VAL A 66 -16.24 -1.56 1.96
N GLY A 67 -16.42 -0.50 1.18
CA GLY A 67 -17.64 -0.26 0.42
C GLY A 67 -17.52 -0.79 -1.00
N ARG A 68 -18.17 -0.12 -1.97
CA ARG A 68 -17.94 -0.35 -3.40
C ARG A 68 -16.44 -0.19 -3.73
N ALA A 69 -15.86 -1.23 -4.31
CA ALA A 69 -14.48 -1.24 -4.76
C ALA A 69 -14.37 -1.74 -6.21
N VAL A 70 -13.48 -1.13 -6.99
CA VAL A 70 -13.14 -1.55 -8.35
C VAL A 70 -11.62 -1.66 -8.45
N PHE A 71 -11.15 -2.77 -9.03
CA PHE A 71 -9.74 -3.06 -9.24
C PHE A 71 -9.49 -3.30 -10.73
N ASP A 72 -8.67 -2.45 -11.35
CA ASP A 72 -8.34 -2.51 -12.77
C ASP A 72 -6.85 -2.87 -12.97
N ALA A 73 -6.56 -3.76 -13.92
CA ALA A 73 -5.23 -4.35 -14.11
C ALA A 73 -4.64 -4.95 -12.82
N VAL A 74 -5.32 -5.98 -12.29
CA VAL A 74 -5.09 -6.54 -10.95
C VAL A 74 -3.71 -7.20 -10.81
N VAL A 75 -2.99 -6.83 -9.75
CA VAL A 75 -1.78 -7.51 -9.26
C VAL A 75 -2.21 -8.81 -8.57
N ASP A 76 -1.58 -9.93 -8.94
CA ASP A 76 -1.87 -11.25 -8.38
C ASP A 76 -1.25 -11.39 -6.97
N PRO A 77 -2.06 -11.46 -5.90
CA PRO A 77 -1.55 -11.52 -4.52
C PRO A 77 -0.98 -12.90 -4.15
N THR A 78 -1.06 -13.89 -5.04
CA THR A 78 -0.48 -15.23 -4.84
C THR A 78 0.89 -15.40 -5.46
N LYS A 79 1.34 -14.39 -6.21
CA LYS A 79 2.69 -14.30 -6.74
C LYS A 79 3.49 -13.35 -5.87
N ASP A 80 4.80 -13.58 -5.80
CA ASP A 80 5.70 -12.69 -5.09
C ASP A 80 5.54 -11.27 -5.67
N ALA A 81 4.89 -10.41 -4.88
CA ALA A 81 4.81 -8.98 -5.08
C ALA A 81 5.67 -8.33 -3.98
N GLU A 82 6.95 -8.71 -3.97
CA GLU A 82 8.13 -8.06 -3.37
C GLU A 82 9.35 -8.98 -3.51
#